data_AF-A0A9D7TNL2-F1
#
_entry.id   AF-A0A9D7TNL2-F1
#
_cell.length_a   1.000
_cell.length_b   1.000
_cell.length_c   1.000
_cell.angle_alpha   90.00
_cell.angle_beta   90.00
_cell.angle_gamma   90.00
#
_symmetry.space_group_name_H-M   'P 1'
#
loop_
_entity.id
_entity.type
_entity.pdbx_description
1 polymer ?
#
loop_
_entity_poly.entity_id
_entity_poly.type
_entity_poly.pdbx_seq_one_letter_code
_entity_poly.pdbx_strand_id
1 'polypeptide(L)'
;MKLPHPIPYQGSKRNLADQIMRFYPDDFNRLIEPFAGSAAMTIASAFYFKANHFIINDINEPLTQLWDNIINNPKSIIKHYHDIWHGQHGNEEEYYYQIRDKFNETRKPEYLLFLLAKCVKAAVRYNAQGGFNQSPDKRRLGRNQQMMRDDILRVSHLLKGKIEIFSTDYSNILDLASSDDLIYMDPPYQGTGLNGGFNYSGNIEFENFVVSLFELNNKDIPYILSYDGRTGNKTFGNPLPDNLNLTKIEINAGRSSQATLLNRNEITYEAVFLSPALVAKIDLQKVTGNQIYQTDLLQLMAKKKIKYPKEFLEHVKSITNKRAKVVIDHILEHGFITTDDLQTKYGYTHAPRAAMDVKDAGIPLETFKVKSDISGRQIGAYRFGDITQIQTKRVAGRIAFSKKFKKELYELSNGKCMICNGEFEERYLQIDHRVPYEVGGDIDVARNIEDFMLLCGSCNRAKSWSCEHCDNWQKEKKPSLCMQCYWGSPTNYNHIALKEIRRLDLQWTGDEVKYYDAIRVIAEQNKIELPDFVKTVIVDKTKKR
;
A
#
# COMPACT_ATOMS: atom_id res chain seq x y z
N MET A 1 -5.97 10.21 -38.27
CA MET A 1 -5.12 11.43 -38.38
C MET A 1 -4.00 11.32 -37.35
N LYS A 2 -2.75 11.69 -37.68
CA LYS A 2 -1.59 11.49 -36.77
C LYS A 2 -1.64 12.47 -35.59
N LEU A 3 -1.45 12.02 -34.34
CA LEU A 3 -1.37 12.90 -33.16
C LEU A 3 -0.30 13.98 -33.34
N PRO A 4 -0.55 15.26 -33.00
CA PRO A 4 0.46 16.31 -33.12
C PRO A 4 1.45 16.25 -31.95
N HIS A 5 2.76 16.34 -32.19
CA HIS A 5 3.76 16.40 -31.12
C HIS A 5 4.88 17.35 -31.50
N PRO A 6 4.84 18.62 -31.07
CA PRO A 6 5.83 19.61 -31.47
C PRO A 6 7.20 19.39 -30.83
N ILE A 7 7.25 18.86 -29.60
CA ILE A 7 8.49 18.63 -28.85
C ILE A 7 8.99 17.19 -29.03
N PRO A 8 10.12 16.94 -29.72
CA PRO A 8 10.80 15.65 -29.67
C PRO A 8 11.38 15.46 -28.26
N TYR A 9 11.18 14.29 -27.68
CA TYR A 9 11.54 14.06 -26.29
C TYR A 9 11.88 12.60 -26.03
N GLN A 10 13.05 12.36 -25.42
CA GLN A 10 13.43 11.03 -24.99
C GLN A 10 12.51 10.52 -23.88
N GLY A 11 11.98 9.30 -24.02
CA GLY A 11 11.04 8.71 -23.07
C GLY A 11 9.57 9.04 -23.36
N SER A 12 9.28 9.84 -24.40
CA SER A 12 7.92 10.17 -24.80
C SER A 12 7.03 8.94 -25.01
N LYS A 13 5.87 8.96 -24.36
CA LYS A 13 4.88 7.88 -24.40
C LYS A 13 3.96 7.92 -25.62
N ARG A 14 4.25 8.76 -26.63
CA ARG A 14 3.45 8.92 -27.86
C ARG A 14 3.04 7.59 -28.51
N ASN A 15 3.97 6.63 -28.61
CA ASN A 15 3.70 5.34 -29.26
C ASN A 15 2.94 4.35 -28.35
N LEU A 16 2.89 4.62 -27.04
CA LEU A 16 2.20 3.81 -26.04
C LEU A 16 0.87 4.43 -25.61
N ALA A 17 0.62 5.70 -25.96
CA ALA A 17 -0.55 6.44 -25.50
C ALA A 17 -1.86 5.69 -25.79
N ASP A 18 -2.04 5.17 -27.01
CA ASP A 18 -3.24 4.41 -27.39
C ASP A 18 -3.41 3.11 -26.58
N GLN A 19 -2.32 2.51 -26.09
CA GLN A 19 -2.38 1.31 -25.24
C GLN A 19 -2.65 1.68 -23.78
N ILE A 20 -2.02 2.75 -23.28
CA ILE A 20 -2.19 3.24 -21.90
C ILE A 20 -3.61 3.78 -21.69
N MET A 21 -4.16 4.52 -22.66
CA MET A 21 -5.53 5.09 -22.59
C MET A 21 -6.63 4.03 -22.50
N ARG A 22 -6.33 2.74 -22.78
CA ARG A 22 -7.31 1.66 -22.61
C ARG A 22 -7.68 1.45 -21.13
N PHE A 23 -6.79 1.84 -20.23
CA PHE A 23 -6.99 1.74 -18.79
C PHE A 23 -7.62 2.99 -18.18
N TYR A 24 -8.04 3.96 -19.00
CA TYR A 24 -8.76 5.12 -18.51
C TYR A 24 -10.15 4.69 -18.02
N PRO A 25 -10.67 5.32 -16.95
CA PRO A 25 -12.07 5.15 -16.58
C PRO A 25 -12.96 5.73 -17.68
N ASP A 26 -14.19 5.21 -17.78
CA ASP A 26 -15.17 5.69 -18.76
C ASP A 26 -15.50 7.18 -18.54
N ASP A 27 -15.53 7.61 -17.27
CA ASP A 27 -15.82 8.99 -16.87
C ASP A 27 -14.72 9.55 -15.95
N PHE A 28 -14.11 10.66 -16.38
CA PHE A 28 -13.28 11.57 -15.57
C PHE A 28 -13.22 12.94 -16.26
N ASN A 29 -13.09 14.03 -15.50
CA ASN A 29 -13.18 15.38 -16.08
C ASN A 29 -11.82 15.99 -16.44
N ARG A 30 -10.80 15.71 -15.63
CA ARG A 30 -9.50 16.37 -15.72
C ARG A 30 -8.36 15.36 -15.62
N LEU A 31 -7.41 15.47 -16.55
CA LEU A 31 -6.17 14.69 -16.55
C LEU A 31 -5.04 15.52 -15.93
N ILE A 32 -4.29 14.92 -15.02
CA ILE A 32 -3.13 15.55 -14.37
C ILE A 32 -1.87 14.77 -14.74
N GLU A 33 -0.87 15.43 -15.33
CA GLU A 33 0.47 14.89 -15.59
C GLU A 33 1.52 15.65 -14.75
N PRO A 34 1.91 15.15 -13.56
CA PRO A 34 2.92 15.79 -12.71
C PRO A 34 4.33 15.79 -13.31
N PHE A 35 4.59 14.89 -14.26
CA PHE A 35 5.85 14.69 -14.97
C PHE A 35 5.60 14.70 -16.48
N ALA A 36 5.10 15.81 -16.99
CA ALA A 36 4.54 15.87 -18.34
C ALA A 36 5.60 15.62 -19.43
N GLY A 37 6.81 16.17 -19.30
CA GLY A 37 7.83 16.10 -20.35
C GLY A 37 7.28 16.58 -21.69
N SER A 38 7.02 15.63 -22.61
CA SER A 38 6.39 15.89 -23.92
C SER A 38 4.85 15.97 -23.93
N ALA A 39 4.20 15.89 -22.77
CA ALA A 39 2.75 15.92 -22.58
C ALA A 39 2.00 14.95 -23.51
N ALA A 40 2.59 13.77 -23.75
CA ALA A 40 2.10 12.85 -24.77
C ALA A 40 0.71 12.30 -24.43
N MET A 41 0.45 12.04 -23.14
CA MET A 41 -0.86 11.56 -22.69
C MET A 41 -1.90 12.69 -22.71
N THR A 42 -1.54 13.90 -22.31
CA THR A 42 -2.41 15.09 -22.41
C THR A 42 -2.83 15.36 -23.84
N ILE A 43 -1.90 15.36 -24.79
CA ILE A 43 -2.23 15.59 -26.19
C ILE A 43 -3.13 14.48 -26.74
N ALA A 44 -2.82 13.22 -26.44
CA ALA A 44 -3.65 12.09 -26.88
C ALA A 44 -5.06 12.18 -26.29
N SER A 45 -5.17 12.48 -25.00
CA SER A 45 -6.43 12.61 -24.27
C SER A 45 -7.29 13.75 -24.80
N ALA A 46 -6.70 14.91 -25.09
CA ALA A 46 -7.40 16.03 -25.70
C ALA A 46 -7.85 15.70 -27.14
N PHE A 47 -7.01 15.02 -27.92
CA PHE A 47 -7.31 14.65 -29.30
C PHE A 47 -8.46 13.63 -29.41
N TYR A 48 -8.56 12.69 -28.46
CA TYR A 48 -9.62 11.68 -28.40
C TYR A 48 -10.76 12.06 -27.46
N PHE A 49 -10.84 13.31 -27.01
CA PHE A 49 -11.91 13.82 -26.14
C PHE A 49 -12.11 13.00 -24.85
N LYS A 50 -11.01 12.55 -24.23
CA LYS A 50 -11.03 11.76 -23.00
C LYS A 50 -11.18 12.60 -21.74
N ALA A 51 -10.81 13.87 -21.77
CA ALA A 51 -10.94 14.80 -20.67
C ALA A 51 -11.26 16.21 -21.19
N ASN A 52 -11.88 17.02 -20.35
CA ASN A 52 -12.24 18.41 -20.68
C ASN A 52 -11.18 19.41 -20.22
N HIS A 53 -10.48 19.10 -19.12
CA HIS A 53 -9.46 19.96 -18.52
C HIS A 53 -8.15 19.19 -18.31
N PHE A 54 -7.04 19.92 -18.30
CA PHE A 54 -5.71 19.34 -18.21
C PHE A 54 -4.84 20.14 -17.23
N ILE A 55 -4.06 19.44 -16.42
CA ILE A 55 -2.97 20.03 -15.65
C ILE A 55 -1.69 19.34 -16.10
N ILE A 56 -0.71 20.11 -16.52
CA ILE A 56 0.65 19.60 -16.77
C ILE A 56 1.63 20.29 -15.84
N ASN A 57 2.59 19.51 -15.35
CA ASN A 57 3.72 20.02 -14.59
C ASN A 57 5.01 19.36 -15.08
N ASP A 58 6.09 20.12 -15.02
CA ASP A 58 7.44 19.57 -15.09
C ASP A 58 8.35 20.46 -14.26
N ILE A 59 9.30 19.86 -13.55
CA ILE A 59 10.27 20.60 -12.74
C ILE A 59 11.23 21.43 -13.62
N ASN A 60 11.33 21.11 -14.91
CA ASN A 60 12.10 21.86 -15.89
C ASN A 60 11.32 23.10 -16.39
N GLU A 61 11.52 24.23 -15.72
CA GLU A 61 10.85 25.50 -16.04
C GLU A 61 10.96 25.94 -17.51
N PRO A 62 12.14 25.92 -18.17
CA PRO A 62 12.21 26.20 -19.61
C PRO A 62 11.28 25.35 -20.50
N LEU A 63 11.01 24.10 -20.10
CA LEU A 63 10.11 23.20 -20.83
C LEU A 63 8.64 23.58 -20.61
N THR A 64 8.26 24.00 -19.40
CA THR A 64 6.90 24.44 -19.09
C THR A 64 6.60 25.78 -19.75
N GLN A 65 7.55 26.72 -19.76
CA GLN A 65 7.47 27.97 -20.54
C GLN A 65 7.37 27.71 -22.05
N LEU A 66 8.02 26.65 -22.55
CA LEU A 66 7.87 26.23 -23.95
C LEU A 66 6.46 25.72 -24.23
N TRP A 67 5.87 24.93 -23.33
CA TRP A 67 4.47 24.51 -23.45
C TRP A 67 3.51 25.69 -23.44
N ASP A 68 3.68 26.63 -22.51
CA ASP A 68 2.88 27.85 -22.45
C ASP A 68 2.94 28.62 -23.77
N ASN A 69 4.13 28.82 -24.32
CA ASN A 69 4.27 29.49 -25.62
C ASN A 69 3.68 28.71 -26.80
N ILE A 70 3.80 27.38 -26.82
CA ILE A 70 3.17 26.52 -27.84
C ILE A 70 1.65 26.66 -27.78
N ILE A 71 1.06 26.68 -26.59
CA ILE A 71 -0.39 26.65 -26.40
C ILE A 71 -0.99 28.05 -26.54
N ASN A 72 -0.44 29.04 -25.83
CA ASN A 72 -1.01 30.36 -25.69
C ASN A 72 -0.50 31.36 -26.74
N ASN A 73 0.77 31.23 -27.16
CA ASN A 73 1.46 32.14 -28.09
C ASN A 73 2.02 31.44 -29.37
N PRO A 74 1.26 30.56 -30.05
CA PRO A 74 1.80 29.65 -31.07
C PRO A 74 2.50 30.39 -32.23
N LYS A 75 1.96 31.53 -32.67
CA LYS A 75 2.54 32.30 -33.79
C LYS A 75 3.95 32.80 -33.49
N SER A 76 4.20 33.21 -32.23
CA SER A 76 5.50 33.71 -31.78
C SER A 76 6.54 32.61 -31.81
N ILE A 77 6.25 31.47 -31.16
CA ILE A 77 7.20 30.34 -31.11
C ILE A 77 7.46 29.73 -32.49
N ILE A 78 6.45 29.70 -33.38
CA ILE A 78 6.61 29.26 -34.78
C ILE A 78 7.59 30.18 -35.52
N LYS A 79 7.42 31.50 -35.39
CA LYS A 79 8.30 32.48 -36.02
C LYS A 79 9.73 32.34 -35.51
N HIS A 80 9.94 32.30 -34.19
CA HIS A 80 11.29 32.14 -33.64
C HIS A 80 11.94 30.83 -34.06
N TYR A 81 11.22 29.71 -34.04
CA TYR A 81 11.76 28.44 -34.52
C TYR A 81 12.16 28.50 -36.00
N HIS A 82 11.33 29.11 -36.85
CA HIS A 82 11.64 29.33 -38.27
C HIS A 82 12.92 30.16 -38.46
N ASP A 83 13.03 31.29 -37.75
CA ASP A 83 14.17 32.20 -37.85
C ASP A 83 15.47 31.53 -37.37
N ILE A 84 15.44 30.82 -36.23
CA ILE A 84 16.58 30.05 -35.71
C ILE A 84 16.95 28.91 -36.68
N TRP A 85 15.96 28.20 -37.21
CA TRP A 85 16.21 27.08 -38.12
C TRP A 85 16.86 27.53 -39.43
N HIS A 86 16.50 28.70 -39.97
CA HIS A 86 17.16 29.24 -41.16
C HIS A 86 18.54 29.84 -40.88
N GLY A 87 18.74 30.42 -39.70
CA GLY A 87 20.01 31.03 -39.32
C GLY A 87 21.21 30.07 -39.28
N GLN A 88 20.96 28.75 -39.21
CA GLN A 88 22.00 27.74 -39.16
C GLN A 88 22.67 27.44 -40.52
N HIS A 89 22.07 27.86 -41.65
CA HIS A 89 22.52 27.43 -42.97
C HIS A 89 23.94 27.90 -43.28
N GLY A 90 24.81 26.95 -43.64
CA GLY A 90 26.21 27.21 -43.94
C GLY A 90 27.12 27.32 -42.70
N ASN A 91 26.57 27.18 -41.49
CA ASN A 91 27.33 27.12 -40.25
C ASN A 91 26.63 26.27 -39.16
N GLU A 92 26.11 25.09 -39.55
CA GLU A 92 25.12 24.34 -38.77
C GLU A 92 25.58 23.91 -37.38
N GLU A 93 26.87 23.54 -37.25
CA GLU A 93 27.44 23.03 -36.01
C GLU A 93 27.81 24.17 -35.05
N GLU A 94 28.53 25.18 -35.52
CA GLU A 94 28.87 26.35 -34.70
C GLU A 94 27.61 27.11 -34.27
N TYR A 95 26.66 27.29 -35.18
CA TYR A 95 25.38 27.93 -34.88
C TYR A 95 24.60 27.19 -33.81
N TYR A 96 24.61 25.85 -33.80
CA TYR A 96 23.98 25.09 -32.71
C TYR A 96 24.62 25.42 -31.35
N TYR A 97 25.95 25.53 -31.28
CA TYR A 97 26.62 25.89 -30.03
C TYR A 97 26.30 27.33 -29.62
N GLN A 98 26.25 28.28 -30.56
CA GLN A 98 25.80 29.65 -30.28
C GLN A 98 24.37 29.69 -29.73
N ILE A 99 23.44 28.91 -30.29
CA ILE A 99 22.07 28.80 -29.77
C ILE A 99 22.04 28.12 -28.40
N ARG A 100 22.90 27.13 -28.17
CA ARG A 100 23.05 26.47 -26.86
C ARG A 100 23.54 27.45 -25.80
N ASP A 101 24.52 28.28 -26.13
CA ASP A 101 25.07 29.28 -25.21
C ASP A 101 24.02 30.36 -24.91
N LYS A 102 23.31 30.87 -25.94
CA LYS A 102 22.14 31.75 -25.76
C LYS A 102 21.06 31.13 -24.88
N PHE A 103 20.77 29.83 -25.05
CA PHE A 103 19.81 29.15 -24.17
C PHE A 103 20.32 29.08 -22.73
N ASN A 104 21.59 28.76 -22.52
CA ASN A 104 22.17 28.67 -21.19
C ASN A 104 22.18 30.03 -20.47
N GLU A 105 22.39 31.11 -21.21
CA GLU A 105 22.35 32.49 -20.71
C GLU A 105 20.92 32.98 -20.43
N THR A 106 19.97 32.73 -21.36
CA THR A 106 18.66 33.39 -21.35
C THR A 106 17.50 32.52 -20.89
N ARG A 107 17.67 31.19 -20.93
CA ARG A 107 16.64 30.18 -20.66
C ARG A 107 15.38 30.26 -21.53
N LYS A 108 15.44 31.01 -22.63
CA LYS A 108 14.28 31.24 -23.49
C LYS A 108 13.82 29.95 -24.21
N PRO A 109 12.50 29.67 -24.22
CA PRO A 109 11.95 28.42 -24.73
C PRO A 109 12.13 28.21 -26.24
N GLU A 110 12.21 29.28 -27.04
CA GLU A 110 12.47 29.17 -28.48
C GLU A 110 13.82 28.51 -28.81
N TYR A 111 14.85 28.78 -28.01
CA TYR A 111 16.14 28.12 -28.16
C TYR A 111 16.05 26.65 -27.74
N LEU A 112 15.34 26.35 -26.64
CA LEU A 112 15.12 24.98 -26.18
C LEU A 112 14.44 24.11 -27.25
N LEU A 113 13.40 24.64 -27.92
CA LEU A 113 12.70 23.90 -28.97
C LEU A 113 13.63 23.52 -30.13
N PHE A 114 14.46 24.47 -30.60
CA PHE A 114 15.46 24.19 -31.63
C PHE A 114 16.49 23.16 -31.17
N LEU A 115 17.02 23.31 -29.96
CA LEU A 115 18.00 22.39 -29.38
C LEU A 115 17.43 20.97 -29.29
N LEU A 116 16.21 20.77 -28.79
CA LEU A 116 15.58 19.44 -28.70
C LEU A 116 15.29 18.83 -30.07
N ALA A 117 14.94 19.66 -31.06
CA ALA A 117 14.72 19.18 -32.43
C ALA A 117 16.00 18.68 -33.10
N LYS A 118 17.16 19.27 -32.75
CA LYS A 118 18.46 19.01 -33.39
C LYS A 118 19.41 18.14 -32.57
N CYS A 119 19.27 18.04 -31.24
CA CYS A 119 20.22 17.32 -30.40
C CYS A 119 20.12 15.79 -30.55
N VAL A 120 21.19 15.11 -30.16
CA VAL A 120 21.23 13.63 -30.15
C VAL A 120 20.14 13.08 -29.23
N LYS A 121 19.35 12.12 -29.76
CA LYS A 121 18.24 11.45 -29.05
C LYS A 121 17.11 12.34 -28.53
N ALA A 122 17.11 13.64 -28.84
CA ALA A 122 16.15 14.59 -28.29
C ALA A 122 16.10 14.54 -26.75
N ALA A 123 17.27 14.36 -26.12
CA ALA A 123 17.40 14.22 -24.69
C ALA A 123 17.54 15.60 -24.03
N VAL A 124 16.79 15.84 -22.96
CA VAL A 124 17.01 16.98 -22.07
C VAL A 124 18.10 16.59 -21.07
N ARG A 125 19.23 17.30 -21.07
CA ARG A 125 20.28 17.11 -20.06
C ARG A 125 20.94 18.43 -19.72
N TYR A 126 21.20 18.61 -18.42
CA TYR A 126 21.89 19.76 -17.88
C TYR A 126 23.17 19.32 -17.14
N ASN A 127 24.19 20.17 -17.13
CA ASN A 127 25.38 19.98 -16.32
C ASN A 127 25.12 20.42 -14.86
N ALA A 128 26.11 20.26 -13.99
CA ALA A 128 25.99 20.63 -12.57
C ALA A 128 25.75 22.14 -12.35
N GLN A 129 26.12 22.98 -13.32
CA GLN A 129 25.84 24.43 -13.32
C GLN A 129 24.45 24.75 -13.91
N GLY A 130 23.63 23.72 -14.18
CA GLY A 130 22.30 23.85 -14.75
C GLY A 130 22.28 24.18 -16.24
N GLY A 131 23.41 24.24 -16.95
CA GLY A 131 23.48 24.53 -18.38
C GLY A 131 23.21 23.30 -19.25
N PHE A 132 22.43 23.45 -20.32
CA PHE A 132 22.17 22.40 -21.30
C PHE A 132 23.47 21.97 -21.99
N ASN A 133 23.71 20.66 -22.04
CA ASN A 133 25.01 20.10 -22.41
C ASN A 133 24.97 19.05 -23.53
N GLN A 134 23.87 18.92 -24.28
CA GLN A 134 23.82 17.98 -25.41
C GLN A 134 24.55 18.50 -26.65
N SER A 135 25.12 17.57 -27.40
CA SER A 135 25.73 17.81 -28.71
C SER A 135 24.69 17.73 -29.84
N PRO A 136 24.93 18.43 -30.97
CA PRO A 136 24.03 18.35 -32.12
C PRO A 136 24.08 16.97 -32.78
N ASP A 137 22.94 16.51 -33.30
CA ASP A 137 22.91 15.40 -34.24
C ASP A 137 23.26 15.91 -35.63
N LYS A 138 24.52 15.69 -36.06
CA LYS A 138 25.06 16.21 -37.32
C LYS A 138 24.32 15.74 -38.57
N ARG A 139 23.46 14.73 -38.46
CA ARG A 139 22.68 14.17 -39.58
C ARG A 139 21.40 14.95 -39.87
N ARG A 140 21.04 15.95 -39.05
CA ARG A 140 19.80 16.72 -39.20
C ARG A 140 19.96 18.21 -38.90
N LEU A 141 19.10 18.98 -39.55
CA LEU A 141 18.96 20.43 -39.33
C LEU A 141 17.96 20.76 -38.20
N GLY A 142 17.38 19.74 -37.57
CA GLY A 142 16.20 19.88 -36.73
C GLY A 142 14.95 19.37 -37.47
N ARG A 143 13.79 19.61 -36.88
CA ARG A 143 12.52 19.16 -37.45
C ARG A 143 12.07 20.11 -38.57
N ASN A 144 11.50 19.56 -39.64
CA ASN A 144 10.93 20.34 -40.74
C ASN A 144 9.96 21.41 -40.20
N GLN A 145 10.12 22.65 -40.67
CA GLN A 145 9.42 23.82 -40.14
C GLN A 145 7.91 23.78 -40.37
N GLN A 146 7.47 23.33 -41.56
CA GLN A 146 6.04 23.20 -41.84
C GLN A 146 5.41 22.16 -40.91
N MET A 147 6.06 21.01 -40.74
CA MET A 147 5.61 19.99 -39.80
C MET A 147 5.65 20.43 -38.33
N MET A 148 6.58 21.31 -37.95
CA MET A 148 6.63 21.92 -36.61
C MET A 148 5.46 22.87 -36.41
N ARG A 149 5.27 23.79 -37.37
CA ARG A 149 4.18 24.76 -37.41
C ARG A 149 2.82 24.07 -37.26
N ASP A 150 2.57 23.05 -38.07
CA ASP A 150 1.28 22.37 -38.09
C ASP A 150 1.01 21.63 -36.77
N ASP A 151 2.03 21.02 -36.16
CA ASP A 151 1.87 20.39 -34.84
C ASP A 151 1.65 21.41 -33.72
N ILE A 152 2.38 22.55 -33.72
CA ILE A 152 2.18 23.62 -32.73
C ILE A 152 0.76 24.18 -32.83
N LEU A 153 0.28 24.52 -34.04
CA LEU A 153 -1.06 25.06 -34.23
C LEU A 153 -2.15 24.07 -33.80
N ARG A 154 -1.97 22.78 -34.10
CA ARG A 154 -2.92 21.74 -33.70
C ARG A 154 -2.94 21.56 -32.18
N VAL A 155 -1.79 21.53 -31.52
CA VAL A 155 -1.76 21.45 -30.04
C VAL A 155 -2.39 22.68 -29.40
N SER A 156 -2.06 23.89 -29.89
CA SER A 156 -2.69 25.13 -29.41
C SER A 156 -4.21 25.06 -29.55
N HIS A 157 -4.72 24.62 -30.70
CA HIS A 157 -6.16 24.49 -30.90
C HIS A 157 -6.82 23.47 -29.96
N LEU A 158 -6.13 22.37 -29.63
CA LEU A 158 -6.66 21.33 -28.74
C LEU A 158 -6.74 21.78 -27.28
N LEU A 159 -5.72 22.49 -26.79
CA LEU A 159 -5.51 22.71 -25.36
C LEU A 159 -5.77 24.15 -24.88
N LYS A 160 -5.75 25.14 -25.78
CA LYS A 160 -5.90 26.55 -25.38
C LYS A 160 -7.23 26.79 -24.66
N GLY A 161 -7.14 27.38 -23.46
CA GLY A 161 -8.29 27.63 -22.59
C GLY A 161 -8.78 26.42 -21.79
N LYS A 162 -8.11 25.26 -21.88
CA LYS A 162 -8.46 24.01 -21.18
C LYS A 162 -7.34 23.46 -20.29
N ILE A 163 -6.18 24.10 -20.29
CA ILE A 163 -4.97 23.59 -19.66
C ILE A 163 -4.36 24.61 -18.70
N GLU A 164 -3.91 24.11 -17.56
CA GLU A 164 -3.07 24.82 -16.60
C GLU A 164 -1.67 24.21 -16.61
N ILE A 165 -0.65 25.06 -16.54
CA ILE A 165 0.75 24.68 -16.71
C ILE A 165 1.51 25.16 -15.47
N PHE A 166 2.18 24.23 -14.80
CA PHE A 166 2.95 24.49 -13.59
C PHE A 166 4.42 24.08 -13.74
N SER A 167 5.26 24.68 -12.90
CA SER A 167 6.68 24.34 -12.79
C SER A 167 7.08 24.27 -11.32
N THR A 168 6.64 23.23 -10.65
CA THR A 168 6.86 23.01 -9.21
C THR A 168 7.18 21.54 -8.92
N ASP A 169 7.45 21.23 -7.66
CA ASP A 169 7.59 19.85 -7.21
C ASP A 169 6.28 19.07 -7.47
N TYR A 170 6.42 17.82 -7.93
CA TYR A 170 5.27 17.01 -8.32
C TYR A 170 4.26 16.81 -7.18
N SER A 171 4.72 16.78 -5.92
CA SER A 171 3.87 16.59 -4.75
C SER A 171 2.80 17.69 -4.64
N ASN A 172 3.17 18.94 -4.87
CA ASN A 172 2.24 20.08 -4.88
C ASN A 172 1.13 19.93 -5.93
N ILE A 173 1.42 19.24 -7.04
CA ILE A 173 0.45 19.00 -8.12
C ILE A 173 -0.46 17.83 -7.79
N LEU A 174 0.07 16.81 -7.11
CA LEU A 174 -0.72 15.70 -6.59
C LEU A 174 -1.75 16.19 -5.56
N ASP A 175 -1.43 17.21 -4.77
CA ASP A 175 -2.35 17.79 -3.78
C ASP A 175 -3.56 18.51 -4.40
N LEU A 176 -3.50 18.89 -5.68
CA LEU A 176 -4.63 19.49 -6.40
C LEU A 176 -5.65 18.44 -6.88
N ALA A 177 -5.30 17.15 -6.78
CA ALA A 177 -6.11 16.07 -7.31
C ALA A 177 -7.25 15.67 -6.37
N SER A 178 -8.36 15.30 -6.98
CA SER A 178 -9.57 14.76 -6.37
C SER A 178 -9.90 13.39 -6.95
N SER A 179 -10.88 12.70 -6.37
CA SER A 179 -11.33 11.39 -6.85
C SER A 179 -11.97 11.42 -8.25
N ASP A 180 -12.33 12.61 -8.78
CA ASP A 180 -12.87 12.80 -10.14
C ASP A 180 -11.80 13.08 -11.21
N ASP A 181 -10.56 13.25 -10.77
CA ASP A 181 -9.39 13.44 -11.64
C ASP A 181 -8.76 12.10 -11.99
N LEU A 182 -8.07 12.02 -13.13
CA LEU A 182 -7.15 10.92 -13.43
C LEU A 182 -5.72 11.46 -13.43
N ILE A 183 -4.82 10.82 -12.69
CA ILE A 183 -3.39 11.17 -12.71
C ILE A 183 -2.63 10.19 -13.59
N TYR A 184 -1.82 10.70 -14.52
CA TYR A 184 -0.82 9.91 -15.24
C TYR A 184 0.59 10.33 -14.82
N MET A 185 1.36 9.37 -14.32
CA MET A 185 2.72 9.61 -13.82
C MET A 185 3.74 8.83 -14.66
N ASP A 186 4.76 9.53 -15.14
CA ASP A 186 5.95 8.97 -15.79
C ASP A 186 7.25 9.63 -15.25
N PRO A 187 7.60 9.41 -13.98
CA PRO A 187 8.79 10.00 -13.38
C PRO A 187 10.12 9.57 -14.02
N PRO A 188 11.19 10.38 -13.90
CA PRO A 188 12.55 9.97 -14.23
C PRO A 188 13.11 8.97 -13.21
N TYR A 189 13.25 7.68 -13.56
CA TYR A 189 13.65 6.63 -12.60
C TYR A 189 15.13 6.19 -12.61
N GLN A 190 15.57 5.67 -11.45
CA GLN A 190 16.91 5.18 -11.12
C GLN A 190 17.35 4.01 -12.02
N GLY A 191 18.54 4.13 -12.62
CA GLY A 191 19.17 3.10 -13.45
C GLY A 191 19.55 3.57 -14.86
N THR A 192 18.97 4.67 -15.34
CA THR A 192 19.43 5.33 -16.58
C THR A 192 20.53 6.40 -16.32
N GLY A 193 20.65 6.88 -15.08
CA GLY A 193 21.62 7.91 -14.68
C GLY A 193 22.93 7.41 -14.06
N LEU A 194 22.92 6.32 -13.28
CA LEU A 194 24.07 5.93 -12.44
C LEU A 194 25.31 5.47 -13.21
N ASN A 195 25.15 4.98 -14.45
CA ASN A 195 26.28 4.69 -15.36
C ASN A 195 26.27 5.58 -16.61
N GLY A 196 25.51 6.68 -16.63
CA GLY A 196 25.13 7.33 -17.89
C GLY A 196 24.77 8.82 -17.86
N GLY A 197 25.16 9.60 -16.85
CA GLY A 197 25.24 11.07 -16.94
C GLY A 197 23.94 11.80 -17.31
N PHE A 198 22.78 11.28 -16.91
CA PHE A 198 21.49 11.97 -17.05
C PHE A 198 21.17 12.73 -15.75
N ASN A 199 21.57 14.00 -15.68
CA ASN A 199 21.06 14.93 -14.67
C ASN A 199 19.87 15.67 -15.29
N TYR A 200 18.68 15.06 -15.20
CA TYR A 200 17.44 15.83 -15.31
C TYR A 200 17.32 16.66 -14.03
N SER A 201 16.91 17.91 -14.13
CA SER A 201 16.64 18.71 -12.93
C SER A 201 15.57 18.00 -12.10
N GLY A 202 15.80 17.79 -10.80
CA GLY A 202 14.84 17.09 -9.92
C GLY A 202 15.11 15.60 -9.78
N ASN A 203 16.09 15.25 -8.92
CA ASN A 203 16.18 13.89 -8.40
C ASN A 203 14.96 13.61 -7.53
N ILE A 204 14.17 12.61 -7.90
CA ILE A 204 13.04 12.16 -7.09
C ILE A 204 13.57 11.15 -6.08
N GLU A 205 13.40 11.47 -4.80
CA GLU A 205 13.63 10.52 -3.73
C GLU A 205 12.56 9.42 -3.79
N PHE A 206 13.00 8.18 -4.01
CA PHE A 206 12.10 7.04 -4.19
C PHE A 206 11.14 6.87 -3.00
N GLU A 207 11.63 7.09 -1.78
CA GLU A 207 10.83 6.96 -0.55
C GLU A 207 9.71 8.00 -0.49
N ASN A 208 9.99 9.27 -0.78
CA ASN A 208 8.98 10.32 -0.82
C ASN A 208 7.94 10.06 -1.91
N PHE A 209 8.39 9.59 -3.08
CA PHE A 209 7.48 9.24 -4.16
C PHE A 209 6.53 8.11 -3.77
N VAL A 210 7.03 7.07 -3.10
CA VAL A 210 6.21 5.99 -2.53
C VAL A 210 5.19 6.52 -1.51
N VAL A 211 5.59 7.46 -0.65
CA VAL A 211 4.67 8.11 0.31
C VAL A 211 3.55 8.83 -0.43
N SER A 212 3.85 9.60 -1.48
CA SER A 212 2.81 10.26 -2.29
C SER A 212 1.85 9.25 -2.93
N LEU A 213 2.33 8.10 -3.43
CA LEU A 213 1.44 7.04 -3.94
C LEU A 213 0.53 6.47 -2.85
N PHE A 214 1.04 6.29 -1.64
CA PHE A 214 0.25 5.84 -0.49
C PHE A 214 -0.85 6.84 -0.11
N GLU A 215 -0.54 8.14 -0.14
CA GLU A 215 -1.51 9.20 0.12
C GLU A 215 -2.60 9.28 -0.95
N LEU A 216 -2.24 9.15 -2.23
CA LEU A 216 -3.21 9.07 -3.32
C LEU A 216 -4.16 7.87 -3.15
N ASN A 217 -3.61 6.71 -2.78
CA ASN A 217 -4.41 5.51 -2.50
C ASN A 217 -5.36 5.72 -1.31
N ASN A 218 -4.91 6.35 -0.22
CA ASN A 218 -5.75 6.64 0.94
C ASN A 218 -6.87 7.65 0.66
N LYS A 219 -6.66 8.53 -0.33
CA LYS A 219 -7.66 9.51 -0.80
C LYS A 219 -8.57 8.93 -1.91
N ASP A 220 -8.43 7.64 -2.25
CA ASP A 220 -9.13 6.98 -3.37
C ASP A 220 -8.99 7.73 -4.71
N ILE A 221 -7.81 8.32 -4.96
CA ILE A 221 -7.54 9.07 -6.20
C ILE A 221 -7.05 8.10 -7.28
N PRO A 222 -7.72 8.02 -8.44
CA PRO A 222 -7.33 7.10 -9.48
C PRO A 222 -6.11 7.62 -10.25
N TYR A 223 -5.09 6.77 -10.36
CA TYR A 223 -3.89 7.06 -11.12
C TYR A 223 -3.35 5.85 -11.90
N ILE A 224 -2.56 6.19 -12.92
CA ILE A 224 -1.76 5.30 -13.76
C ILE A 224 -0.30 5.71 -13.63
N LEU A 225 0.56 4.73 -13.36
CA LEU A 225 2.00 4.93 -13.18
C LEU A 225 2.77 4.09 -14.19
N SER A 226 3.50 4.72 -15.10
CA SER A 226 4.51 4.03 -15.91
C SER A 226 5.79 3.91 -15.10
N TYR A 227 6.25 2.70 -14.79
CA TYR A 227 7.44 2.45 -13.94
C TYR A 227 8.16 1.15 -14.30
N ASP A 228 9.49 1.14 -14.23
CA ASP A 228 10.33 -0.09 -14.29
C ASP A 228 9.97 -1.05 -15.44
N GLY A 229 10.15 -0.57 -16.68
CA GLY A 229 10.08 -1.42 -17.86
C GLY A 229 11.19 -2.48 -17.89
N ARG A 230 10.97 -3.58 -18.61
CA ARG A 230 12.00 -4.61 -18.84
C ARG A 230 12.43 -4.66 -20.30
N THR A 231 13.70 -4.94 -20.53
CA THR A 231 14.20 -5.29 -21.87
C THR A 231 14.82 -6.68 -21.80
N GLY A 232 14.21 -7.65 -22.49
CA GLY A 232 14.53 -9.06 -22.29
C GLY A 232 14.29 -9.49 -20.84
N ASN A 233 15.35 -9.99 -20.18
CA ASN A 233 15.33 -10.45 -18.78
C ASN A 233 15.80 -9.38 -17.77
N LYS A 234 16.14 -8.15 -18.22
CA LYS A 234 16.64 -7.09 -17.33
C LYS A 234 15.51 -6.16 -16.91
N THR A 235 15.32 -6.01 -15.61
CA THR A 235 14.46 -5.01 -14.95
C THR A 235 15.30 -3.82 -14.49
N PHE A 236 14.73 -2.62 -14.48
CA PHE A 236 15.41 -1.36 -14.18
C PHE A 236 14.71 -0.58 -13.06
N GLY A 237 15.28 -0.59 -11.86
CA GLY A 237 14.81 0.21 -10.73
C GLY A 237 14.57 -0.60 -9.46
N ASN A 238 14.18 0.07 -8.38
CA ASN A 238 13.76 -0.58 -7.15
C ASN A 238 12.32 -1.06 -7.29
N PRO A 239 11.94 -2.28 -6.89
CA PRO A 239 10.54 -2.68 -6.95
C PRO A 239 9.65 -1.75 -6.11
N LEU A 240 8.48 -1.38 -6.61
CA LEU A 240 7.47 -0.68 -5.82
C LEU A 240 7.01 -1.57 -4.66
N PRO A 241 6.73 -1.00 -3.47
CA PRO A 241 6.21 -1.76 -2.34
C PRO A 241 4.88 -2.45 -2.63
N ASP A 242 4.77 -3.72 -2.25
CA ASP A 242 3.55 -4.53 -2.47
C ASP A 242 2.34 -3.97 -1.69
N ASN A 243 2.56 -3.25 -0.58
CA ASN A 243 1.51 -2.62 0.24
C ASN A 243 0.78 -1.46 -0.46
N LEU A 244 1.28 -0.96 -1.60
CA LEU A 244 0.56 -0.02 -2.45
C LEU A 244 -0.62 -0.69 -3.19
N ASN A 245 -0.71 -2.03 -3.20
CA ASN A 245 -1.77 -2.80 -3.83
C ASN A 245 -2.02 -2.45 -5.31
N LEU A 246 -0.97 -2.08 -6.05
CA LEU A 246 -1.09 -1.68 -7.45
C LEU A 246 -1.23 -2.89 -8.37
N THR A 247 -2.09 -2.76 -9.38
CA THR A 247 -2.21 -3.78 -10.43
C THR A 247 -1.17 -3.51 -11.51
N LYS A 248 -0.16 -4.38 -11.61
CA LYS A 248 0.89 -4.30 -12.64
C LYS A 248 0.40 -4.90 -13.96
N ILE A 249 0.62 -4.19 -15.05
CA ILE A 249 0.34 -4.59 -16.43
C ILE A 249 1.59 -4.36 -17.27
N GLU A 250 1.94 -5.31 -18.13
CA GLU A 250 3.03 -5.15 -19.10
C GLU A 250 2.49 -4.83 -20.48
N ILE A 251 2.94 -3.72 -21.04
CA ILE A 251 2.60 -3.25 -22.39
C ILE A 251 3.80 -3.50 -23.30
N ASN A 252 3.59 -4.18 -24.42
CA ASN A 252 4.66 -4.40 -25.40
C ASN A 252 5.02 -3.07 -26.08
N ALA A 253 6.23 -2.58 -25.82
CA ALA A 253 6.77 -1.34 -26.38
C ALA A 253 7.56 -1.53 -27.68
N GLY A 254 7.59 -2.76 -28.20
CA GLY A 254 8.27 -3.13 -29.44
C GLY A 254 9.75 -3.49 -29.25
N ARG A 255 10.51 -3.51 -30.35
CA ARG A 255 11.93 -3.85 -30.33
C ARG A 255 12.76 -2.77 -29.66
N SER A 256 13.68 -3.16 -28.79
CA SER A 256 14.62 -2.25 -28.14
C SER A 256 15.56 -1.60 -29.17
N SER A 257 15.56 -0.28 -29.23
CA SER A 257 16.48 0.47 -30.09
C SER A 257 17.95 0.28 -29.66
N GLN A 258 18.22 0.12 -28.37
CA GLN A 258 19.57 -0.16 -27.87
C GLN A 258 20.03 -1.58 -28.19
N ALA A 259 19.15 -2.57 -28.05
CA ALA A 259 19.48 -3.95 -28.43
C ALA A 259 19.72 -4.05 -29.94
N THR A 260 18.88 -3.38 -30.75
CA THR A 260 19.05 -3.31 -32.21
C THR A 260 20.39 -2.70 -32.61
N LEU A 261 20.81 -1.61 -31.95
CA LEU A 261 22.14 -1.01 -32.15
C LEU A 261 23.31 -1.95 -31.77
N LEU A 262 23.04 -2.93 -30.92
CA LEU A 262 24.00 -3.95 -30.48
C LEU A 262 23.79 -5.30 -31.20
N ASN A 263 23.06 -5.32 -32.32
CA ASN A 263 22.71 -6.53 -33.09
C ASN A 263 22.02 -7.64 -32.27
N ARG A 264 21.24 -7.26 -31.25
CA ARG A 264 20.42 -8.16 -30.43
C ARG A 264 18.93 -7.96 -30.69
N ASN A 265 18.17 -9.04 -30.71
CA ASN A 265 16.72 -9.02 -30.94
C ASN A 265 15.98 -9.15 -29.60
N GLU A 266 15.81 -8.03 -28.89
CA GLU A 266 15.13 -7.98 -27.59
C GLU A 266 13.89 -7.08 -27.69
N ILE A 267 12.79 -7.52 -27.06
CA ILE A 267 11.55 -6.75 -26.92
C ILE A 267 11.59 -5.99 -25.60
N THR A 268 11.18 -4.72 -25.63
CA THR A 268 10.98 -3.89 -24.45
C THR A 268 9.51 -3.96 -24.04
N TYR A 269 9.27 -4.19 -22.76
CA TYR A 269 7.95 -4.10 -22.15
C TYR A 269 7.95 -2.92 -21.20
N GLU A 270 6.95 -2.06 -21.34
CA GLU A 270 6.65 -0.99 -20.39
C GLU A 270 5.79 -1.57 -19.28
N ALA A 271 6.19 -1.43 -18.02
CA ALA A 271 5.32 -1.78 -16.91
C ALA A 271 4.49 -0.56 -16.51
N VAL A 272 3.18 -0.78 -16.47
CA VAL A 272 2.17 0.20 -16.07
C VAL A 272 1.47 -0.33 -14.83
N PHE A 273 1.36 0.50 -13.81
CA PHE A 273 0.73 0.18 -12.55
C PHE A 273 -0.55 1.00 -12.41
N LEU A 274 -1.64 0.31 -12.09
CA LEU A 274 -2.94 0.92 -11.86
C LEU A 274 -3.24 0.96 -10.36
N SER A 275 -3.67 2.12 -9.87
CA SER A 275 -4.16 2.29 -8.49
C SER A 275 -5.41 1.44 -8.20
N PRO A 276 -5.67 1.08 -6.94
CA PRO A 276 -6.90 0.38 -6.54
C PRO A 276 -8.17 1.16 -6.93
N ALA A 277 -8.16 2.48 -6.72
CA ALA A 277 -9.28 3.35 -7.06
C ALA A 277 -9.59 3.34 -8.57
N LEU A 278 -8.56 3.31 -9.42
CA LEU A 278 -8.75 3.19 -10.86
C LEU A 278 -9.29 1.81 -11.25
N VAL A 279 -8.74 0.73 -10.68
CA VAL A 279 -9.19 -0.64 -10.95
C VAL A 279 -10.66 -0.82 -10.57
N ALA A 280 -11.13 -0.17 -9.50
CA ALA A 280 -12.54 -0.17 -9.13
C ALA A 280 -13.45 0.55 -10.14
N LYS A 281 -12.90 1.43 -10.98
CA LYS A 281 -13.62 2.23 -12.00
C LYS A 281 -13.58 1.63 -13.41
N ILE A 282 -12.84 0.54 -13.64
CA ILE A 282 -12.69 -0.05 -14.98
C ILE A 282 -13.00 -1.56 -14.98
N ASP A 283 -13.60 -2.04 -16.08
CA ASP A 283 -13.72 -3.48 -16.34
C ASP A 283 -12.41 -4.00 -16.94
N LEU A 284 -11.50 -4.46 -16.07
CA LEU A 284 -10.20 -5.00 -16.48
C LEU A 284 -10.33 -6.14 -17.51
N GLN A 285 -11.35 -7.00 -17.41
CA GLN A 285 -11.51 -8.13 -18.33
C GLN A 285 -11.84 -7.67 -19.76
N LYS A 286 -12.69 -6.64 -19.86
CA LYS A 286 -13.02 -6.00 -21.14
C LYS A 286 -11.82 -5.27 -21.74
N VAL A 287 -10.97 -4.67 -20.90
CA VAL A 287 -9.82 -3.86 -21.33
C VAL A 287 -8.62 -4.71 -21.76
N THR A 288 -8.33 -5.82 -21.08
CA THR A 288 -7.22 -6.72 -21.45
C THR A 288 -7.60 -7.71 -22.55
N GLY A 289 -8.89 -7.88 -22.83
CA GLY A 289 -9.43 -8.95 -23.66
C GLY A 289 -9.22 -10.33 -23.02
N ASN A 290 -9.91 -11.36 -23.53
CA ASN A 290 -9.71 -12.77 -23.12
C ASN A 290 -8.29 -13.32 -23.39
N GLN A 291 -7.33 -12.48 -23.79
CA GLN A 291 -5.89 -12.75 -23.77
C GLN A 291 -5.28 -12.42 -22.41
N ILE A 292 -5.90 -12.88 -21.33
CA ILE A 292 -5.11 -13.23 -20.17
C ILE A 292 -4.39 -14.50 -20.60
N TYR A 293 -3.07 -14.44 -20.79
CA TYR A 293 -2.24 -15.62 -20.61
C TYR A 293 -2.40 -16.04 -19.15
N GLN A 294 -3.49 -16.77 -18.89
CA GLN A 294 -3.87 -17.34 -17.61
C GLN A 294 -3.02 -18.58 -17.32
N THR A 295 -1.76 -18.55 -17.76
CA THR A 295 -0.78 -19.61 -17.56
C THR A 295 0.49 -19.15 -16.86
N ASP A 296 0.70 -17.86 -16.54
CA ASP A 296 1.92 -17.47 -15.83
C ASP A 296 1.74 -16.59 -14.58
N LEU A 297 0.54 -16.13 -14.21
CA LEU A 297 0.39 -15.42 -12.93
C LEU A 297 0.47 -16.37 -11.72
N LEU A 298 -0.14 -17.57 -11.80
CA LEU A 298 -0.05 -18.57 -10.73
C LEU A 298 1.33 -19.22 -10.65
N GLN A 299 2.07 -19.34 -11.77
CA GLN A 299 3.43 -19.89 -11.80
C GLN A 299 4.52 -18.87 -11.41
N LEU A 300 4.34 -17.57 -11.69
CA LEU A 300 5.23 -16.50 -11.20
C LEU A 300 5.00 -16.20 -9.72
N MET A 301 3.76 -16.30 -9.22
CA MET A 301 3.47 -16.23 -7.79
C MET A 301 4.04 -17.43 -7.02
N ALA A 302 4.13 -18.60 -7.65
CA ALA A 302 4.75 -19.80 -7.07
C ALA A 302 6.30 -19.80 -7.07
N LYS A 303 6.98 -18.77 -7.62
CA LYS A 303 8.47 -18.75 -7.68
C LYS A 303 9.14 -17.43 -7.32
N LYS A 304 8.42 -16.45 -6.77
CA LYS A 304 9.07 -15.27 -6.17
C LYS A 304 9.30 -15.57 -4.69
N LYS A 305 10.47 -16.15 -4.35
CA LYS A 305 10.91 -16.25 -2.95
C LYS A 305 10.88 -14.84 -2.36
N ILE A 306 9.87 -14.58 -1.53
CA ILE A 306 9.78 -13.35 -0.75
C ILE A 306 11.09 -13.24 0.02
N LYS A 307 11.85 -12.18 -0.24
CA LYS A 307 13.14 -11.96 0.42
C LYS A 307 12.86 -11.39 1.80
N TYR A 308 12.78 -12.27 2.77
CA TYR A 308 12.70 -11.86 4.16
C TYR A 308 14.09 -11.46 4.71
N PRO A 309 14.17 -10.52 5.66
CA PRO A 309 15.41 -10.19 6.35
C PRO A 309 16.09 -11.43 6.91
N LYS A 310 17.43 -11.45 6.93
CA LYS A 310 18.18 -12.62 7.44
C LYS A 310 17.79 -12.97 8.88
N GLU A 311 17.60 -11.96 9.72
CA GLU A 311 17.16 -12.12 11.11
C GLU A 311 15.77 -12.79 11.21
N PHE A 312 14.83 -12.47 10.31
CA PHE A 312 13.53 -13.15 10.26
C PHE A 312 13.66 -14.62 9.85
N LEU A 313 14.48 -14.91 8.83
CA LEU A 313 14.71 -16.29 8.38
C LEU A 313 15.39 -17.14 9.46
N GLU A 314 16.27 -16.55 10.26
CA GLU A 314 16.88 -17.22 11.42
C GLU A 314 15.86 -17.46 12.53
N HIS A 315 15.02 -16.47 12.84
CA HIS A 315 13.95 -16.62 13.83
C HIS A 315 12.93 -17.69 13.42
N VAL A 316 12.46 -17.68 12.18
CA VAL A 316 11.57 -18.70 11.62
C VAL A 316 12.18 -20.10 11.73
N LYS A 317 13.47 -20.25 11.43
CA LYS A 317 14.17 -21.54 11.53
C LYS A 317 14.30 -22.04 12.97
N SER A 318 14.26 -21.16 13.96
CA SER A 318 14.34 -21.51 15.39
C SER A 318 13.04 -22.13 15.95
N ILE A 319 11.93 -22.02 15.23
CA ILE A 319 10.63 -22.53 15.67
C ILE A 319 10.54 -24.05 15.51
N THR A 320 10.28 -24.76 16.61
CA THR A 320 10.25 -26.22 16.68
C THR A 320 8.85 -26.83 16.60
N ASN A 321 7.78 -26.03 16.71
CA ASN A 321 6.41 -26.51 16.62
C ASN A 321 6.09 -26.98 15.19
N LYS A 322 5.84 -28.29 15.03
CA LYS A 322 5.56 -28.92 13.72
C LYS A 322 4.40 -28.28 12.97
N ARG A 323 3.31 -27.91 13.65
CA ARG A 323 2.12 -27.32 13.02
C ARG A 323 2.40 -25.89 12.55
N ALA A 324 3.04 -25.09 13.40
CA ALA A 324 3.48 -23.75 13.04
C ALA A 324 4.47 -23.80 11.88
N LYS A 325 5.43 -24.73 11.90
CA LYS A 325 6.42 -24.90 10.86
C LYS A 325 5.80 -25.23 9.50
N VAL A 326 4.81 -26.11 9.44
CA VAL A 326 4.10 -26.42 8.18
C VAL A 326 3.42 -25.18 7.60
N VAL A 327 2.76 -24.39 8.45
CA VAL A 327 2.12 -23.12 8.04
C VAL A 327 3.18 -22.13 7.55
N ILE A 328 4.28 -21.97 8.30
CA ILE A 328 5.36 -21.05 7.98
C ILE A 328 6.06 -21.44 6.67
N ASP A 329 6.45 -22.70 6.52
CA ASP A 329 7.13 -23.22 5.32
C ASP A 329 6.24 -23.04 4.09
N HIS A 330 4.93 -23.29 4.21
CA HIS A 330 3.98 -23.07 3.13
C HIS A 330 3.85 -21.59 2.76
N ILE A 331 3.79 -20.68 3.74
CA ILE A 331 3.74 -19.24 3.49
C ILE A 331 5.08 -18.74 2.91
N LEU A 332 6.22 -19.29 3.33
CA LEU A 332 7.54 -18.98 2.75
C LEU A 332 7.63 -19.40 1.28
N GLU A 333 7.00 -20.52 0.91
CA GLU A 333 7.02 -21.08 -0.44
C GLU A 333 5.97 -20.43 -1.37
N HIS A 334 4.75 -20.23 -0.87
CA HIS A 334 3.58 -19.85 -1.67
C HIS A 334 3.01 -18.46 -1.35
N GLY A 335 3.58 -17.76 -0.36
CA GLY A 335 3.20 -16.40 0.05
C GLY A 335 2.00 -16.30 0.98
N PHE A 336 1.10 -17.29 0.98
CA PHE A 336 0.00 -17.42 1.93
C PHE A 336 -0.45 -18.89 2.01
N ILE A 337 -1.24 -19.24 3.02
CA ILE A 337 -1.87 -20.55 3.15
C ILE A 337 -3.37 -20.39 3.42
N THR A 338 -4.20 -21.15 2.71
CA THR A 338 -5.66 -21.11 2.88
C THR A 338 -6.15 -22.12 3.91
N THR A 339 -7.40 -21.93 4.36
CA THR A 339 -8.13 -22.93 5.16
C THR A 339 -8.22 -24.27 4.42
N ASP A 340 -8.40 -24.23 3.09
CA ASP A 340 -8.47 -25.43 2.25
C ASP A 340 -7.12 -26.12 2.16
N ASP A 341 -6.00 -25.39 2.02
CA ASP A 341 -4.65 -25.97 2.04
C ASP A 341 -4.37 -26.70 3.36
N LEU A 342 -4.73 -26.07 4.48
CA LEU A 342 -4.54 -26.65 5.80
C LEU A 342 -5.33 -27.94 5.99
N GLN A 343 -6.56 -27.99 5.47
CA GLN A 343 -7.42 -29.18 5.60
C GLN A 343 -7.04 -30.28 4.61
N THR A 344 -6.82 -29.94 3.33
CA THR A 344 -6.67 -30.91 2.25
C THR A 344 -5.24 -31.36 2.03
N LYS A 345 -4.26 -30.45 2.09
CA LYS A 345 -2.83 -30.79 1.87
C LYS A 345 -2.16 -31.26 3.15
N TYR A 346 -2.59 -30.75 4.30
CA TYR A 346 -1.91 -30.99 5.58
C TYR A 346 -2.76 -31.68 6.65
N GLY A 347 -4.03 -31.99 6.36
CA GLY A 347 -4.91 -32.77 7.25
C GLY A 347 -5.32 -32.06 8.55
N TYR A 348 -5.15 -30.74 8.65
CA TYR A 348 -5.54 -29.97 9.83
C TYR A 348 -7.01 -29.56 9.77
N THR A 349 -7.87 -30.27 10.51
CA THR A 349 -9.31 -30.00 10.62
C THR A 349 -9.63 -28.61 11.21
N HIS A 350 -8.72 -28.04 12.01
CA HIS A 350 -8.86 -26.71 12.63
C HIS A 350 -7.83 -25.70 12.10
N ALA A 351 -7.99 -25.26 10.86
CA ALA A 351 -7.11 -24.29 10.21
C ALA A 351 -6.84 -22.99 11.01
N PRO A 352 -7.82 -22.37 11.69
CA PRO A 352 -7.55 -21.18 12.52
C PRO A 352 -6.59 -21.44 13.67
N ARG A 353 -6.57 -22.67 14.21
CA ARG A 353 -5.63 -23.04 15.28
C ARG A 353 -4.20 -23.19 14.76
N ALA A 354 -4.03 -23.71 13.54
CA ALA A 354 -2.73 -23.80 12.90
C ALA A 354 -2.12 -22.40 12.66
N ALA A 355 -2.92 -21.43 12.22
CA ALA A 355 -2.50 -20.04 12.10
C ALA A 355 -2.20 -19.39 13.48
N MET A 356 -3.00 -19.69 14.50
CA MET A 356 -2.73 -19.21 15.86
C MET A 356 -1.41 -19.74 16.42
N ASP A 357 -1.03 -20.99 16.13
CA ASP A 357 0.24 -21.56 16.57
C ASP A 357 1.47 -20.81 15.99
N VAL A 358 1.33 -20.14 14.84
CA VAL A 358 2.38 -19.28 14.26
C VAL A 358 2.44 -17.91 14.94
N LYS A 359 1.27 -17.30 15.23
CA LYS A 359 1.18 -16.07 16.03
C LYS A 359 1.76 -16.26 17.42
N ASP A 360 1.44 -17.40 18.04
CA ASP A 360 1.96 -17.82 19.33
C ASP A 360 3.48 -18.04 19.30
N ALA A 361 4.08 -18.27 18.13
CA ALA A 361 5.53 -18.39 17.95
C ALA A 361 6.23 -17.05 17.68
N GLY A 362 5.53 -15.92 17.88
CA GLY A 362 6.08 -14.58 17.72
C GLY A 362 6.06 -14.05 16.28
N ILE A 363 5.50 -14.82 15.33
CA ILE A 363 5.41 -14.41 13.93
C ILE A 363 4.05 -13.75 13.67
N PRO A 364 4.00 -12.47 13.27
CA PRO A 364 2.74 -11.83 12.93
C PRO A 364 2.12 -12.49 11.70
N LEU A 365 0.84 -12.83 11.79
CA LEU A 365 0.04 -13.26 10.63
C LEU A 365 -1.14 -12.32 10.41
N GLU A 366 -1.34 -11.95 9.16
CA GLU A 366 -2.53 -11.29 8.66
C GLU A 366 -3.53 -12.33 8.17
N THR A 367 -4.81 -12.16 8.51
CA THR A 367 -5.91 -13.01 8.05
C THR A 367 -6.74 -12.25 7.03
N PHE A 368 -6.95 -12.82 5.85
CA PHE A 368 -7.80 -12.26 4.79
C PHE A 368 -8.73 -13.33 4.23
N LYS A 369 -9.71 -12.94 3.41
CA LYS A 369 -10.68 -13.87 2.80
C LYS A 369 -10.32 -14.13 1.34
N VAL A 370 -10.41 -15.38 0.93
CA VAL A 370 -10.26 -15.81 -0.47
C VAL A 370 -11.42 -16.70 -0.88
N LYS A 371 -11.71 -16.76 -2.17
CA LYS A 371 -12.70 -17.71 -2.69
C LYS A 371 -12.08 -19.11 -2.70
N SER A 372 -12.74 -20.07 -2.07
CA SER A 372 -12.38 -21.47 -2.07
C SER A 372 -12.50 -22.05 -3.47
N ASP A 373 -11.43 -22.67 -3.96
CA ASP A 373 -11.43 -23.39 -5.25
C ASP A 373 -12.26 -24.68 -5.19
N ILE A 374 -12.51 -25.20 -3.98
CA ILE A 374 -13.27 -26.44 -3.74
C ILE A 374 -14.77 -26.14 -3.59
N SER A 375 -15.12 -25.17 -2.76
CA SER A 375 -16.50 -24.90 -2.35
C SER A 375 -17.10 -23.63 -2.96
N GLY A 376 -16.30 -22.79 -3.61
CA GLY A 376 -16.71 -21.48 -4.14
C GLY A 376 -17.06 -20.44 -3.08
N ARG A 377 -16.99 -20.78 -1.79
CA ARG A 377 -17.30 -19.89 -0.66
C ARG A 377 -16.09 -19.07 -0.23
N GLN A 378 -16.32 -17.95 0.45
CA GLN A 378 -15.24 -17.16 1.05
C GLN A 378 -14.68 -17.90 2.28
N ILE A 379 -13.39 -18.24 2.25
CA ILE A 379 -12.66 -18.93 3.31
C ILE A 379 -11.51 -18.06 3.82
N GLY A 380 -11.00 -18.35 5.02
CA GLY A 380 -9.84 -17.64 5.57
C GLY A 380 -8.54 -18.07 4.90
N ALA A 381 -7.65 -17.12 4.66
CA ALA A 381 -6.27 -17.30 4.25
C ALA A 381 -5.35 -16.49 5.17
N TYR A 382 -4.11 -16.97 5.32
CA TYR A 382 -3.13 -16.42 6.25
C TYR A 382 -1.81 -16.15 5.54
N ARG A 383 -1.24 -14.96 5.74
CA ARG A 383 0.10 -14.56 5.26
C ARG A 383 0.88 -13.88 6.39
N PHE A 384 2.20 -13.73 6.27
CA PHE A 384 2.94 -12.93 7.24
C PHE A 384 2.41 -11.49 7.26
N GLY A 385 2.17 -10.98 8.46
CA GLY A 385 1.86 -9.57 8.68
C GLY A 385 3.12 -8.72 8.62
N ASP A 386 3.05 -7.52 9.19
CA ASP A 386 4.18 -6.58 9.25
C ASP A 386 5.40 -7.19 9.97
N ILE A 387 6.43 -7.52 9.20
CA ILE A 387 7.69 -8.09 9.69
C ILE A 387 8.57 -7.06 10.42
N THR A 388 8.26 -5.76 10.39
CA THR A 388 8.93 -4.77 11.25
C THR A 388 8.40 -4.81 12.69
N GLN A 389 7.21 -5.39 12.89
CA GLN A 389 6.66 -5.72 14.21
C GLN A 389 7.16 -7.07 14.74
N ILE A 390 8.21 -7.65 14.14
CA ILE A 390 8.94 -8.75 14.78
C ILE A 390 9.46 -8.20 16.10
N GLN A 391 8.79 -8.59 17.17
CA GLN A 391 9.26 -8.32 18.50
C GLN A 391 10.44 -9.26 18.73
N THR A 392 11.65 -8.83 18.35
CA THR A 392 12.90 -9.61 18.49
C THR A 392 13.23 -9.95 19.95
N LYS A 393 12.49 -9.39 20.90
CA LYS A 393 12.50 -9.75 22.34
C LYS A 393 11.47 -10.82 22.74
N ARG A 394 10.62 -11.31 21.83
CA ARG A 394 9.67 -12.42 22.06
C ARG A 394 10.32 -13.79 21.90
N VAL A 395 11.46 -14.02 22.53
CA VAL A 395 12.06 -15.36 22.58
C VAL A 395 11.39 -16.17 23.69
N ALA A 396 10.08 -16.37 23.54
CA ALA A 396 9.30 -17.41 24.18
C ALA A 396 7.88 -17.28 23.64
N GLY A 397 7.55 -18.02 22.57
CA GLY A 397 6.15 -18.34 22.35
C GLY A 397 5.53 -18.96 23.60
N ARG A 398 4.19 -18.94 23.74
CA ARG A 398 3.48 -19.42 24.95
C ARG A 398 4.14 -20.67 25.53
N ILE A 399 4.91 -20.50 26.60
CA ILE A 399 5.53 -21.64 27.26
C ILE A 399 4.39 -22.41 27.90
N ALA A 400 4.24 -23.69 27.56
CA ALA A 400 3.22 -24.53 28.17
C ALA A 400 3.35 -24.47 29.70
N PHE A 401 2.28 -24.07 30.39
CA PHE A 401 2.24 -24.12 31.85
C PHE A 401 2.39 -25.57 32.29
N SER A 402 3.21 -25.79 33.31
CA SER A 402 3.36 -27.14 33.86
C SER A 402 2.04 -27.59 34.49
N LYS A 403 1.75 -28.89 34.45
CA LYS A 403 0.59 -29.45 35.16
C LYS A 403 0.60 -29.09 36.65
N LYS A 404 1.79 -29.01 37.25
CA LYS A 404 2.00 -28.58 38.63
C LYS A 404 1.51 -27.14 38.87
N PHE A 405 1.90 -26.21 38.00
CA PHE A 405 1.49 -24.80 38.09
C PHE A 405 -0.02 -24.62 37.93
N LYS A 406 -0.64 -25.36 36.99
CA LYS A 406 -2.11 -25.35 36.84
C LYS A 406 -2.82 -25.88 38.09
N LYS A 407 -2.28 -26.94 38.69
CA LYS A 407 -2.84 -27.55 39.90
C LYS A 407 -2.73 -26.61 41.10
N GLU A 408 -1.61 -25.91 41.27
CA GLU A 408 -1.43 -24.90 42.32
C GLU A 408 -2.47 -23.76 42.18
N LEU A 409 -2.70 -23.25 40.97
CA LEU A 409 -3.76 -22.26 40.71
C LEU A 409 -5.18 -22.82 40.95
N TYR A 410 -5.40 -24.10 40.65
CA TYR A 410 -6.68 -24.77 40.89
C TYR A 410 -6.99 -24.90 42.37
N GLU A 411 -5.98 -25.25 43.18
CA GLU A 411 -6.08 -25.32 44.64
C GLU A 411 -6.32 -23.93 45.24
N LEU A 412 -5.62 -22.89 44.78
CA LEU A 412 -5.82 -21.50 45.24
C LEU A 412 -7.21 -20.94 44.91
N SER A 413 -7.77 -21.29 43.76
CA SER A 413 -9.11 -20.86 43.35
C SER A 413 -10.22 -21.80 43.85
N ASN A 414 -9.87 -22.87 44.57
CA ASN A 414 -10.79 -23.92 45.00
C ASN A 414 -11.66 -24.48 43.86
N GLY A 415 -11.07 -24.64 42.66
CA GLY A 415 -11.77 -25.08 41.46
C GLY A 415 -12.80 -24.09 40.90
N LYS A 416 -12.75 -22.81 41.32
CA LYS A 416 -13.69 -21.78 40.87
C LYS A 416 -13.12 -20.89 39.78
N CYS A 417 -13.97 -20.47 38.86
CA CYS A 417 -13.66 -19.40 37.93
C CYS A 417 -13.59 -18.07 38.69
N MET A 418 -12.49 -17.33 38.56
CA MET A 418 -12.27 -16.06 39.28
C MET A 418 -13.22 -14.92 38.88
N ILE A 419 -13.98 -15.08 37.79
CA ILE A 419 -14.91 -14.06 37.28
C ILE A 419 -16.35 -14.41 37.66
N CYS A 420 -16.84 -15.59 37.28
CA CYS A 420 -18.24 -15.98 37.54
C CYS A 420 -18.43 -16.75 38.86
N ASN A 421 -17.35 -17.06 39.58
CA ASN A 421 -17.35 -17.83 40.82
C ASN A 421 -17.91 -19.27 40.72
N GLY A 422 -18.20 -19.75 39.51
CA GLY A 422 -18.69 -21.11 39.27
C GLY A 422 -17.63 -22.17 39.52
N GLU A 423 -18.06 -23.32 40.03
CA GLU A 423 -17.21 -24.50 40.23
C GLU A 423 -17.06 -25.29 38.93
N PHE A 424 -15.83 -25.65 38.60
CA PHE A 424 -15.49 -26.36 37.37
C PHE A 424 -14.41 -27.40 37.66
N GLU A 425 -14.46 -28.54 36.97
CA GLU A 425 -13.33 -29.46 36.95
C GLU A 425 -12.10 -28.78 36.31
N GLU A 426 -10.89 -29.19 36.74
CA GLU A 426 -9.62 -28.59 36.31
C GLU A 426 -9.49 -28.49 34.77
N ARG A 427 -10.04 -29.46 34.03
CA ARG A 427 -10.00 -29.48 32.55
C ARG A 427 -10.77 -28.32 31.90
N TYR A 428 -11.78 -27.76 32.56
CA TYR A 428 -12.61 -26.68 32.02
C TYR A 428 -12.10 -25.28 32.38
N LEU A 429 -11.14 -25.19 33.31
CA LEU A 429 -10.49 -23.95 33.68
C LEU A 429 -9.24 -23.70 32.85
N GLN A 430 -9.06 -22.46 32.44
CA GLN A 430 -7.97 -21.96 31.62
C GLN A 430 -7.16 -20.96 32.45
N ILE A 431 -5.83 -21.10 32.38
CA ILE A 431 -4.91 -20.13 32.97
C ILE A 431 -4.90 -18.90 32.08
N ASP A 432 -5.04 -17.74 32.70
CA ASP A 432 -4.97 -16.45 32.02
C ASP A 432 -4.18 -15.44 32.87
N HIS A 433 -3.54 -14.46 32.22
CA HIS A 433 -2.78 -13.42 32.92
C HIS A 433 -3.72 -12.35 33.44
N ARG A 434 -3.57 -11.87 34.68
CA ARG A 434 -4.37 -10.75 35.21
C ARG A 434 -4.19 -9.47 34.39
N VAL A 435 -2.94 -9.16 34.04
CA VAL A 435 -2.59 -8.11 33.08
C VAL A 435 -2.35 -8.77 31.73
N PRO A 436 -3.04 -8.35 30.66
CA PRO A 436 -2.78 -8.91 29.34
C PRO A 436 -1.34 -8.70 28.89
N TYR A 437 -0.81 -9.66 28.14
CA TYR A 437 0.55 -9.63 27.63
C TYR A 437 0.83 -8.38 26.79
N GLU A 438 -0.15 -7.95 26.00
CA GLU A 438 -0.09 -6.77 25.14
C GLU A 438 0.00 -5.45 25.92
N VAL A 439 -0.23 -5.48 27.23
CA VAL A 439 -0.12 -4.34 28.15
C VAL A 439 1.11 -4.50 29.07
N GLY A 440 1.36 -5.72 29.59
CA GLY A 440 2.42 -5.99 30.56
C GLY A 440 3.80 -6.31 29.99
N GLY A 441 3.88 -6.77 28.73
CA GLY A 441 5.12 -7.35 28.17
C GLY A 441 5.50 -8.69 28.83
N ASP A 442 6.66 -9.23 28.46
CA ASP A 442 7.23 -10.40 29.13
C ASP A 442 7.70 -10.03 30.54
N ILE A 443 7.05 -10.60 31.55
CA ILE A 443 7.57 -10.60 32.92
C ILE A 443 8.69 -11.64 32.94
N ASP A 444 9.93 -11.18 32.86
CA ASP A 444 11.10 -12.05 32.78
C ASP A 444 11.28 -12.89 34.08
N VAL A 445 11.56 -14.18 33.87
CA VAL A 445 12.24 -15.18 34.74
C VAL A 445 11.57 -15.72 36.02
N ALA A 446 10.50 -15.16 36.59
CA ALA A 446 9.81 -15.78 37.74
C ALA A 446 8.29 -15.82 37.57
N ARG A 447 7.73 -17.00 37.28
CA ARG A 447 6.27 -17.22 37.20
C ARG A 447 5.63 -17.09 38.58
N ASN A 448 5.36 -15.86 39.02
CA ASN A 448 4.62 -15.62 40.25
C ASN A 448 3.16 -16.04 40.05
N ILE A 449 2.63 -16.81 40.98
CA ILE A 449 1.26 -17.33 40.91
C ILE A 449 0.21 -16.21 40.94
N GLU A 450 0.56 -15.07 41.54
CA GLU A 450 -0.31 -13.90 41.70
C GLU A 450 -0.62 -13.20 40.37
N ASP A 451 0.25 -13.32 39.36
CA ASP A 451 0.07 -12.70 38.04
C ASP A 451 -0.99 -13.42 37.19
N PHE A 452 -1.45 -14.59 37.66
CA PHE A 452 -2.35 -15.47 36.93
C PHE A 452 -3.68 -15.67 37.66
N MET A 453 -4.66 -16.12 36.89
CA MET A 453 -5.99 -16.47 37.38
C MET A 453 -6.56 -17.63 36.55
N LEU A 454 -7.48 -18.39 37.15
CA LEU A 454 -8.24 -19.43 36.45
C LEU A 454 -9.61 -18.93 36.02
N LEU A 455 -9.93 -19.15 34.74
CA LEU A 455 -11.17 -18.72 34.12
C LEU A 455 -11.84 -19.89 33.39
N CYS A 456 -13.16 -19.98 33.47
CA CYS A 456 -13.90 -20.83 32.53
C CYS A 456 -13.83 -20.24 31.12
N GLY A 457 -14.00 -21.08 30.10
CA GLY A 457 -13.86 -20.63 28.70
C GLY A 457 -14.79 -19.48 28.30
N SER A 458 -15.97 -19.35 28.93
CA SER A 458 -16.88 -18.22 28.68
C SER A 458 -16.31 -16.90 29.22
N CYS A 459 -15.85 -16.90 30.49
CA CYS A 459 -15.28 -15.72 31.13
C CYS A 459 -13.95 -15.31 30.51
N ASN A 460 -13.13 -16.27 30.09
CA ASN A 460 -11.88 -16.00 29.38
C ASN A 460 -12.16 -15.24 28.07
N ARG A 461 -13.12 -15.70 27.25
CA ARG A 461 -13.53 -15.00 26.02
C ARG A 461 -14.07 -13.59 26.29
N ALA A 462 -14.91 -13.44 27.31
CA ALA A 462 -15.47 -12.13 27.68
C ALA A 462 -14.37 -11.15 28.11
N LYS A 463 -13.39 -11.63 28.88
CA LYS A 463 -12.20 -10.88 29.24
C LYS A 463 -11.38 -10.46 28.02
N SER A 464 -11.05 -11.40 27.13
CA SER A 464 -10.29 -11.10 25.91
C SER A 464 -10.97 -10.01 25.09
N TRP A 465 -12.26 -10.17 24.79
CA TRP A 465 -13.01 -9.19 24.01
C TRP A 465 -13.02 -7.82 24.69
N SER A 466 -13.32 -7.75 25.99
CA SER A 466 -13.35 -6.48 26.71
C SER A 466 -11.98 -5.81 26.81
N CYS A 467 -10.90 -6.58 26.90
CA CYS A 467 -9.54 -6.07 26.98
C CYS A 467 -9.08 -5.54 25.62
N GLU A 468 -9.30 -6.26 24.52
CA GLU A 468 -8.92 -5.85 23.15
C GLU A 468 -9.55 -4.52 22.71
N HIS A 469 -10.73 -4.19 23.27
CA HIS A 469 -11.47 -2.96 22.99
C HIS A 469 -11.29 -1.88 24.08
N CYS A 470 -10.37 -2.07 25.03
CA CYS A 470 -10.07 -1.11 26.09
C CYS A 470 -9.02 -0.09 25.62
N ASP A 471 -9.18 1.20 25.94
CA ASP A 471 -8.17 2.22 25.62
C ASP A 471 -6.79 1.92 26.26
N ASN A 472 -6.75 1.27 27.44
CA ASN A 472 -5.47 0.87 28.03
C ASN A 472 -4.74 -0.20 27.20
N TRP A 473 -5.50 -1.05 26.51
CA TRP A 473 -4.93 -2.02 25.58
C TRP A 473 -4.46 -1.36 24.29
N GLN A 474 -5.20 -0.38 23.76
CA GLN A 474 -4.89 0.21 22.46
C GLN A 474 -3.81 1.30 22.55
N LYS A 475 -3.81 2.08 23.64
CA LYS A 475 -3.04 3.33 23.75
C LYS A 475 -2.16 3.38 24.99
N GLU A 476 -2.74 3.29 26.18
CA GLU A 476 -2.04 3.70 27.42
C GLU A 476 -0.97 2.70 27.91
N LYS A 477 -1.20 1.39 27.70
CA LYS A 477 -0.28 0.31 28.04
C LYS A 477 0.23 0.31 29.50
N LYS A 478 -0.64 0.66 30.46
CA LYS A 478 -0.31 0.72 31.90
C LYS A 478 -0.80 -0.53 32.65
N PRO A 479 0.08 -1.41 33.16
CA PRO A 479 -0.31 -2.59 33.94
C PRO A 479 -1.13 -2.27 35.20
N SER A 480 -0.83 -1.15 35.85
CA SER A 480 -1.54 -0.68 37.05
C SER A 480 -3.03 -0.48 36.80
N LEU A 481 -3.42 0.01 35.62
CA LEU A 481 -4.83 0.16 35.23
C LEU A 481 -5.51 -1.20 35.04
N CYS A 482 -4.80 -2.20 34.52
CA CYS A 482 -5.34 -3.56 34.44
C CYS A 482 -5.56 -4.18 35.83
N MET A 483 -4.65 -3.93 36.78
CA MET A 483 -4.79 -4.40 38.16
C MET A 483 -5.90 -3.70 38.95
N GLN A 484 -6.39 -2.55 38.49
CA GLN A 484 -7.55 -1.86 39.03
C GLN A 484 -8.86 -2.18 38.27
N CYS A 485 -8.75 -2.97 37.20
CA CYS A 485 -9.87 -3.41 36.37
C CYS A 485 -10.52 -4.68 36.91
N TYR A 486 -11.83 -4.82 36.77
CA TYR A 486 -12.58 -6.05 37.08
C TYR A 486 -11.94 -7.30 36.45
N TRP A 487 -11.43 -7.18 35.22
CA TRP A 487 -10.84 -8.31 34.51
C TRP A 487 -9.47 -8.77 35.05
N GLY A 488 -8.74 -7.89 35.74
CA GLY A 488 -7.48 -8.22 36.39
C GLY A 488 -7.64 -8.56 37.87
N SER A 489 -8.53 -7.84 38.57
CA SER A 489 -8.75 -7.92 40.02
C SER A 489 -10.25 -7.92 40.36
N PRO A 490 -11.00 -8.99 40.03
CA PRO A 490 -12.46 -9.01 40.16
C PRO A 490 -13.00 -8.83 41.58
N THR A 491 -12.17 -9.08 42.60
CA THR A 491 -12.51 -8.89 44.01
C THR A 491 -12.18 -7.48 44.54
N ASN A 492 -11.36 -6.70 43.84
CA ASN A 492 -10.94 -5.36 44.24
C ASN A 492 -10.62 -4.51 43.02
N TYR A 493 -11.66 -3.93 42.41
CA TYR A 493 -11.54 -3.12 41.21
C TYR A 493 -12.37 -1.83 41.32
N ASN A 494 -11.98 -0.82 40.55
CA ASN A 494 -12.65 0.48 40.49
C ASN A 494 -13.20 0.83 39.10
N HIS A 495 -12.98 -0.02 38.09
CA HIS A 495 -13.54 0.15 36.75
C HIS A 495 -13.66 -1.18 36.00
N ILE A 496 -14.41 -1.16 34.89
CA ILE A 496 -14.41 -2.23 33.88
C ILE A 496 -14.00 -1.60 32.56
N ALA A 497 -12.81 -1.96 32.05
CA ALA A 497 -12.23 -1.39 30.82
C ALA A 497 -12.29 0.15 30.79
N LEU A 498 -11.78 0.78 31.85
CA LEU A 498 -11.77 2.24 32.09
C LEU A 498 -13.14 2.93 32.19
N LYS A 499 -14.24 2.16 32.23
CA LYS A 499 -15.58 2.67 32.50
C LYS A 499 -15.93 2.48 33.96
N GLU A 500 -16.56 3.48 34.57
CA GLU A 500 -17.02 3.44 35.96
C GLU A 500 -18.24 2.52 36.11
N ILE A 501 -17.97 1.21 36.10
CA ILE A 501 -18.98 0.16 36.21
C ILE A 501 -18.62 -0.71 37.42
N ARG A 502 -19.63 -1.15 38.16
CA ARG A 502 -19.52 -2.23 39.16
C ARG A 502 -20.45 -3.36 38.76
N ARG A 503 -19.87 -4.55 38.69
CA ARG A 503 -20.52 -5.82 38.39
C ARG A 503 -20.34 -6.79 39.56
N LEU A 504 -21.44 -7.43 39.93
CA LEU A 504 -21.45 -8.55 40.85
C LEU A 504 -22.05 -9.74 40.11
N ASP A 505 -21.32 -10.83 40.00
CA ASP A 505 -21.82 -12.10 39.47
C ASP A 505 -22.23 -13.00 40.64
N LEU A 506 -23.47 -13.46 40.60
CA LEU A 506 -24.04 -14.37 41.58
C LEU A 506 -24.34 -15.70 40.89
N GLN A 507 -23.88 -16.78 41.49
CA GLN A 507 -24.18 -18.14 41.04
C GLN A 507 -24.63 -18.95 42.24
N TRP A 508 -25.85 -19.50 42.16
CA TRP A 508 -26.40 -20.42 43.15
C TRP A 508 -26.13 -21.85 42.69
N THR A 509 -25.53 -22.67 43.54
CA THR A 509 -25.21 -24.08 43.23
C THR A 509 -25.69 -25.01 44.33
N GLY A 510 -25.94 -26.28 43.98
CA GLY A 510 -26.37 -27.31 44.92
C GLY A 510 -27.58 -26.90 45.75
N ASP A 511 -27.43 -26.92 47.08
CA ASP A 511 -28.49 -26.58 48.03
C ASP A 511 -28.92 -25.10 47.98
N GLU A 512 -28.14 -24.22 47.36
CA GLU A 512 -28.47 -22.79 47.26
C GLU A 512 -29.52 -22.51 46.17
N VAL A 513 -29.73 -23.44 45.24
CA VAL A 513 -30.69 -23.30 44.14
C VAL A 513 -32.10 -23.06 44.67
N LYS A 514 -32.47 -23.68 45.80
CA LYS A 514 -33.77 -23.44 46.46
C LYS A 514 -33.98 -21.97 46.87
N TYR A 515 -32.91 -21.25 47.18
CA TYR A 515 -32.99 -19.83 47.52
C TYR A 515 -33.16 -18.98 46.26
N TYR A 516 -32.50 -19.33 45.17
CA TYR A 516 -32.75 -18.71 43.87
C TYR A 516 -34.21 -18.86 43.46
N ASP A 517 -34.75 -20.07 43.54
CA ASP A 517 -36.15 -20.35 43.19
C ASP A 517 -37.13 -19.57 44.08
N ALA A 518 -36.85 -19.48 45.38
CA ALA A 518 -37.65 -18.66 46.30
C ALA A 518 -37.63 -17.17 45.92
N ILE A 519 -36.44 -16.60 45.63
CA ILE A 519 -36.29 -15.19 45.23
C ILE A 519 -37.01 -14.94 43.90
N ARG A 520 -36.93 -15.88 42.95
CA ARG A 520 -37.65 -15.80 41.66
C ARG A 520 -39.16 -15.71 41.86
N VAL A 521 -39.74 -16.58 42.68
CA VAL A 521 -41.20 -16.55 42.97
C VAL A 521 -41.59 -15.21 43.60
N ILE A 522 -40.77 -14.69 44.53
CA ILE A 522 -41.04 -13.39 45.17
C ILE A 522 -40.94 -12.25 44.15
N ALA A 523 -39.94 -12.25 43.28
CA ALA A 523 -39.76 -11.25 42.23
C ALA A 523 -40.96 -11.24 41.25
N GLU A 524 -41.41 -12.42 40.81
CA GLU A 524 -42.59 -12.61 39.96
C GLU A 524 -43.87 -12.07 40.62
N GLN A 525 -44.10 -12.38 41.91
CA GLN A 525 -45.24 -11.87 42.66
C GLN A 525 -45.25 -10.33 42.77
N ASN A 526 -44.07 -9.72 42.88
CA ASN A 526 -43.92 -8.27 42.95
C ASN A 526 -43.85 -7.61 41.56
N LYS A 527 -43.87 -8.39 40.46
CA LYS A 527 -43.71 -7.92 39.08
C LYS A 527 -42.44 -7.10 38.87
N ILE A 528 -41.34 -7.52 39.51
CA ILE A 528 -40.02 -6.91 39.37
C ILE A 528 -39.09 -7.92 38.70
N GLU A 529 -38.27 -7.47 37.75
CA GLU A 529 -37.23 -8.30 37.15
C GLU A 529 -36.25 -8.80 38.21
N LEU A 530 -35.92 -10.09 38.18
CA LEU A 530 -35.16 -10.75 39.23
C LEU A 530 -33.84 -10.04 39.60
N PRO A 531 -33.00 -9.55 38.65
CA PRO A 531 -31.79 -8.80 39.00
C PRO A 531 -32.06 -7.51 39.79
N ASP A 532 -33.15 -6.81 39.47
CA ASP A 532 -33.50 -5.55 40.14
C ASP A 532 -34.14 -5.80 41.51
N PHE A 533 -34.88 -6.89 41.65
CA PHE A 533 -35.35 -7.35 42.96
C PHE A 533 -34.16 -7.67 43.88
N VAL A 534 -33.15 -8.40 43.39
CA VAL A 534 -31.93 -8.70 44.15
C VAL A 534 -31.17 -7.42 44.55
N LYS A 535 -31.03 -6.44 43.63
CA LYS A 535 -30.44 -5.14 43.97
C LYS A 535 -31.21 -4.44 45.09
N THR A 536 -32.55 -4.48 45.04
CA THR A 536 -33.41 -3.86 46.05
C THR A 536 -33.18 -4.48 47.43
N VAL A 537 -33.17 -5.81 47.51
CA VAL A 537 -32.89 -6.53 48.76
C VAL A 537 -31.53 -6.16 49.34
N ILE A 538 -30.51 -6.04 48.49
CA ILE A 538 -29.15 -5.62 48.90
C ILE A 538 -29.17 -4.18 49.42
N VAL A 539 -29.80 -3.26 48.68
CA VAL A 539 -29.92 -1.84 49.05
C VAL A 539 -30.64 -1.66 50.38
N ASP A 540 -31.72 -2.39 50.62
CA ASP A 540 -32.49 -2.28 51.86
C ASP A 540 -31.71 -2.77 53.09
N LYS A 541 -30.80 -3.73 52.89
CA LYS A 541 -29.91 -4.22 53.96
C LYS A 541 -28.73 -3.31 54.21
N THR A 542 -28.21 -2.62 53.18
CA THR A 542 -27.09 -1.68 53.32
C THR A 542 -27.53 -0.32 53.85
N LYS A 543 -28.75 0.13 53.55
CA LYS A 543 -29.34 1.36 54.13
C LYS A 543 -29.67 1.26 55.63
N LYS A 544 -29.79 0.05 56.17
CA LYS A 544 -30.07 -0.23 57.59
C LYS A 544 -28.79 -0.35 58.45
N ARG A 545 -27.61 -0.11 57.88
CA ARG A 545 -26.32 -0.13 58.57
C ARG A 545 -25.77 1.27 58.80
#